data_AF-A0A542GAG8-F1
#
_entry.id   AF-A0A542GAG8-F1
#
_cell.length_a   1.000
_cell.length_b   1.000
_cell.length_c   1.000
_cell.angle_alpha   90.00
_cell.angle_beta   90.00
_cell.angle_gamma   90.00
#
_symmetry.space_group_name_H-M   'P 1'
#
loop_
_entity.id
_entity.type
_entity.pdbx_description
1 polymer ?
#
loop_
_entity_poly.entity_id
_entity_poly.type
_entity_poly.pdbx_seq_one_letter_code
_entity_poly.pdbx_strand_id
1 'polypeptide(L)'
;MPTLKFKLDGVPRELEWTQPGFTGKDVHRCTYGQEPKVIATFTLTDGSTIEVHGIAEHWTKDEVVVCWTADEAQHCKVWTLTGNVRRPDEGEWKGRFVPR
;
A
#
# COMPACT_ATOMS: atom_id res chain seq x y z
N MET A 1 -7.68 -7.51 -15.16
CA MET A 1 -7.14 -6.31 -14.50
C MET A 1 -5.67 -6.56 -14.19
N PRO A 2 -4.81 -5.54 -13.98
CA PRO A 2 -3.45 -5.79 -13.54
C PRO A 2 -3.46 -6.52 -12.19
N THR A 3 -2.57 -7.49 -12.01
CA THR A 3 -2.37 -8.14 -10.70
C THR A 3 -0.97 -7.90 -10.19
N LEU A 4 -0.86 -7.65 -8.88
CA LEU A 4 0.39 -7.59 -8.14
C LEU A 4 0.56 -8.92 -7.41
N LYS A 5 1.59 -9.68 -7.80
CA LYS A 5 2.00 -10.92 -7.13
C LYS A 5 3.17 -10.61 -6.22
N PHE A 6 3.08 -11.03 -4.97
CA PHE A 6 4.12 -10.83 -3.96
C PHE A 6 4.04 -11.92 -2.89
N LYS A 7 5.05 -12.01 -2.05
CA LYS A 7 5.08 -12.96 -0.94
C LYS A 7 5.15 -12.19 0.38
N LEU A 8 4.30 -12.57 1.33
CA LEU A 8 4.24 -11.95 2.64
C LEU A 8 4.27 -13.06 3.68
N ASP A 9 5.26 -13.01 4.58
CA ASP A 9 5.49 -14.02 5.61
C ASP A 9 5.59 -15.45 5.04
N GLY A 10 6.27 -15.58 3.89
CA GLY A 10 6.43 -16.86 3.21
C GLY A 10 5.21 -17.29 2.37
N VAL A 11 4.09 -16.57 2.41
CA VAL A 11 2.85 -16.94 1.71
C VAL A 11 2.71 -16.15 0.41
N PRO A 12 2.56 -16.81 -0.76
CA PRO A 12 2.24 -16.14 -2.02
C PRO A 12 0.87 -15.47 -1.97
N ARG A 13 0.81 -14.20 -2.35
CA ARG A 13 -0.39 -13.37 -2.41
C ARG A 13 -0.55 -12.79 -3.81
N GLU A 14 -1.79 -12.64 -4.23
CA GLU A 14 -2.14 -11.97 -5.48
C GLU A 14 -3.23 -10.94 -5.23
N LEU A 15 -2.92 -9.70 -5.57
CA LEU A 15 -3.81 -8.55 -5.39
C LEU A 15 -4.19 -8.01 -6.76
N GLU A 16 -5.49 -7.94 -7.03
CA GLU A 16 -5.98 -7.14 -8.15
C GLU A 16 -5.87 -5.66 -7.81
N TRP A 17 -5.18 -4.92 -8.66
CA TRP A 17 -5.04 -3.49 -8.50
C TRP A 17 -5.17 -2.80 -9.84
N THR A 18 -5.84 -1.65 -9.84
CA THR A 18 -5.93 -0.79 -10.99
C THR A 18 -5.32 0.55 -10.65
N GLN A 19 -4.38 1.02 -11.49
CA GLN A 19 -3.89 2.38 -11.38
C GLN A 19 -5.07 3.34 -11.60
N PRO A 20 -5.36 4.25 -10.66
CA PRO A 20 -6.45 5.19 -10.84
C PRO A 20 -6.23 6.04 -12.08
N GLY A 21 -7.31 6.36 -12.78
CA GLY A 21 -7.29 7.46 -13.73
C GLY A 21 -7.08 8.76 -12.96
N PHE A 22 -5.96 9.46 -13.21
CA PHE A 22 -5.63 10.72 -12.55
C PHE A 22 -6.23 11.95 -13.26
N THR A 23 -6.92 11.76 -14.38
CA THR A 23 -7.55 12.87 -15.12
C THR A 23 -8.54 13.60 -14.21
N GLY A 24 -8.27 14.88 -13.92
CA GLY A 24 -9.11 15.72 -13.06
C GLY A 24 -8.98 15.46 -11.56
N LYS A 25 -7.97 14.69 -11.12
CA LYS A 25 -7.67 14.49 -9.68
C LYS A 25 -6.45 15.31 -9.28
N ASP A 26 -6.57 16.04 -8.17
CA ASP A 26 -5.42 16.68 -7.51
C ASP A 26 -4.61 15.60 -6.78
N VAL A 27 -3.45 15.26 -7.34
CA VAL A 27 -2.51 14.31 -6.75
C VAL A 27 -1.46 15.07 -5.96
N HIS A 28 -1.41 14.81 -4.67
CA HIS A 28 -0.41 15.33 -3.75
C HIS A 28 0.63 14.26 -3.45
N ARG A 29 1.84 14.71 -3.09
CA ARG A 29 2.95 13.85 -2.67
C ARG A 29 3.33 14.19 -1.23
N CYS A 30 3.58 13.17 -0.42
CA CYS A 30 4.15 13.35 0.92
C CYS A 30 5.59 13.84 0.83
N THR A 31 6.06 14.56 1.85
CA THR A 31 7.46 15.00 1.93
C THR A 31 8.38 13.80 1.94
N TYR A 32 9.41 13.82 1.07
CA TYR A 32 10.36 12.72 0.95
C TYR A 32 11.11 12.47 2.26
N GLY A 33 11.15 11.22 2.70
CA GLY A 33 11.74 10.81 3.97
C GLY A 33 10.88 11.09 5.20
N GLN A 34 9.67 11.64 5.01
CA GLN A 34 8.67 11.90 6.04
C GLN A 34 7.32 11.27 5.69
N GLU A 35 7.32 10.27 4.81
CA GLU A 35 6.11 9.55 4.44
C GLU A 35 5.49 8.91 5.69
N PRO A 36 4.18 9.11 5.95
CA PRO A 36 3.55 8.57 7.14
C PRO A 36 3.47 7.05 7.05
N LYS A 37 3.78 6.39 8.16
CA LYS A 37 3.52 4.97 8.36
C LYS A 37 2.03 4.72 8.36
N VAL A 38 1.59 3.70 7.64
CA VAL A 38 0.19 3.33 7.50
C VAL A 38 0.00 1.82 7.58
N ILE A 39 -1.20 1.41 7.97
CA ILE A 39 -1.69 0.04 7.84
C ILE A 39 -2.83 0.07 6.82
N ALA A 40 -2.70 -0.75 5.79
CA ALA A 40 -3.63 -0.82 4.68
C ALA A 40 -4.24 -2.21 4.59
N THR A 41 -5.56 -2.26 4.40
CA THR A 41 -6.30 -3.49 4.23
C THR A 41 -6.61 -3.72 2.76
N PHE A 42 -6.29 -4.90 2.24
CA PHE A 42 -6.52 -5.28 0.84
C PHE A 42 -7.28 -6.58 0.72
N THR A 43 -8.21 -6.65 -0.23
CA THR A 43 -8.86 -7.90 -0.66
C THR A 43 -8.07 -8.51 -1.80
N LEU A 44 -7.67 -9.76 -1.64
CA LEU A 44 -6.92 -10.54 -2.63
C LEU A 44 -7.86 -11.16 -3.68
N THR A 45 -7.27 -11.71 -4.74
CA THR A 45 -8.02 -12.36 -5.84
C THR A 45 -8.80 -13.59 -5.40
N ASP A 46 -8.41 -14.24 -4.30
CA ASP A 46 -9.11 -15.36 -3.69
C ASP A 46 -10.24 -14.93 -2.73
N GLY A 47 -10.48 -13.62 -2.59
CA GLY A 47 -11.48 -13.02 -1.71
C GLY A 47 -11.04 -12.90 -0.25
N SER A 48 -9.84 -13.37 0.11
CA SER A 48 -9.29 -13.17 1.45
C SER A 48 -8.82 -11.73 1.65
N THR A 49 -8.71 -11.31 2.89
CA THR A 49 -8.23 -9.97 3.26
C THR A 49 -6.87 -10.08 3.94
N ILE A 50 -5.97 -9.15 3.61
CA ILE A 50 -4.68 -9.00 4.27
C ILE A 50 -4.51 -7.57 4.81
N GLU A 51 -3.67 -7.45 5.83
CA GLU A 51 -3.14 -6.16 6.27
C GLU A 51 -1.68 -6.03 5.82
N VAL A 52 -1.34 -4.84 5.34
CA VAL A 52 0.01 -4.49 4.90
C VAL A 52 0.45 -3.25 5.66
N HIS A 53 1.64 -3.35 6.25
CA HIS A 53 2.28 -2.22 6.92
C HIS A 53 3.24 -1.54 5.94
N GLY A 54 2.90 -0.31 5.55
CA GLY A 54 3.64 0.44 4.54
C GLY A 54 3.84 1.89 4.93
N ILE A 55 4.20 2.68 3.92
CA ILE A 55 4.22 4.14 3.96
C ILE A 55 3.25 4.71 2.93
N ALA A 56 2.72 5.91 3.17
CA ALA A 56 1.92 6.61 2.18
C ALA A 56 2.77 7.60 1.37
N GLU A 57 2.86 7.41 0.05
CA GLU A 57 3.74 8.21 -0.82
C GLU A 57 2.99 9.35 -1.53
N HIS A 58 1.81 9.05 -2.06
CA HIS A 58 0.95 9.99 -2.78
C HIS A 58 -0.48 9.86 -2.30
N TRP A 59 -1.28 10.91 -2.45
CA TRP A 59 -2.69 10.89 -2.08
C TRP A 59 -3.52 11.84 -2.95
N THR A 60 -4.79 11.51 -3.08
CA THR A 60 -5.87 12.39 -3.53
C THR A 60 -6.89 12.48 -2.39
N LYS A 61 -8.01 13.17 -2.60
CA LYS A 61 -9.10 13.20 -1.61
C LYS A 61 -9.61 11.80 -1.24
N ASP A 62 -9.68 10.89 -2.22
CA ASP A 62 -10.37 9.61 -2.09
C ASP A 62 -9.43 8.40 -2.06
N GLU A 63 -8.18 8.57 -2.53
CA GLU A 63 -7.24 7.47 -2.70
C GLU A 63 -5.85 7.81 -2.17
N VAL A 64 -5.12 6.79 -1.77
CA VAL A 64 -3.75 6.89 -1.27
C VAL A 64 -2.89 5.79 -1.88
N VAL A 65 -1.64 6.12 -2.16
CA VAL A 65 -0.62 5.16 -2.56
C VAL A 65 0.06 4.62 -1.32
N VAL A 66 -0.03 3.30 -1.16
CA VAL A 66 0.68 2.56 -0.13
C VAL A 66 1.88 1.86 -0.77
N CYS A 67 3.07 2.11 -0.21
CA CYS A 67 4.31 1.46 -0.60
C CYS A 67 4.80 0.57 0.54
N TRP A 68 5.24 -0.65 0.23
CA TRP A 68 5.83 -1.58 1.19
C TRP A 68 6.90 -2.45 0.53
N THR A 69 7.75 -3.08 1.35
CA THR A 69 8.68 -4.10 0.91
C THR A 69 8.15 -5.46 1.35
N ALA A 70 7.77 -6.28 0.38
CA ALA A 70 7.39 -7.68 0.58
C ALA A 70 8.65 -8.55 0.79
N ASP A 71 8.46 -9.87 0.93
CA ASP A 71 9.59 -10.81 1.02
C ASP A 71 10.52 -10.67 -0.19
N GLU A 72 11.75 -11.15 -0.05
CA GLU A 72 12.78 -11.09 -1.12
C GLU A 72 13.11 -9.66 -1.59
N ALA A 73 12.85 -8.66 -0.72
CA ALA A 73 13.04 -7.24 -1.00
C ALA A 73 12.22 -6.73 -2.20
N GLN A 74 11.11 -7.39 -2.53
CA GLN A 74 10.22 -6.92 -3.58
C GLN A 74 9.52 -5.62 -3.15
N HIS A 75 9.70 -4.54 -3.91
CA HIS A 75 8.99 -3.28 -3.66
C HIS A 75 7.61 -3.32 -4.29
N CYS A 76 6.60 -3.07 -3.48
CA CYS A 76 5.20 -3.05 -3.87
C CYS A 76 4.64 -1.64 -3.71
N LYS A 77 3.78 -1.23 -4.65
CA LYS A 77 3.17 0.10 -4.70
C LYS A 77 1.76 -0.01 -5.27
N VAL A 78 0.75 0.37 -4.48
CA VAL A 78 -0.66 0.18 -4.83
C VAL A 78 -1.47 1.40 -4.40
N TRP A 79 -2.39 1.83 -5.26
CA TRP A 79 -3.43 2.79 -4.90
C TRP A 79 -4.60 2.07 -4.25
N THR A 80 -5.14 2.64 -3.18
CA THR A 80 -6.32 2.14 -2.48
C THR A 80 -7.15 3.30 -1.96
N LEU A 81 -8.41 3.02 -1.61
CA LEU A 81 -9.29 4.02 -1.00
C LEU A 81 -8.77 4.45 0.36
N THR A 82 -8.93 5.73 0.69
CA THR A 82 -8.53 6.26 2.01
C THR A 82 -9.22 5.53 3.17
N GLY A 83 -10.45 5.03 2.97
CA GLY A 83 -11.16 4.21 3.95
C GLY A 83 -10.53 2.84 4.25
N ASN A 84 -9.63 2.35 3.38
CA ASN A 84 -8.90 1.11 3.58
C ASN A 84 -7.56 1.33 4.31
N VAL A 85 -7.25 2.57 4.69
CA VAL A 85 -5.96 2.95 5.24
C VAL A 85 -6.15 3.69 6.55
N ARG A 86 -5.39 3.29 7.56
CA ARG A 86 -5.37 3.95 8.86
C ARG A 86 -3.94 4.23 9.31
N ARG A 87 -3.82 5.20 10.22
CA ARG A 87 -2.58 5.39 10.96
C ARG A 87 -2.44 4.25 11.98
N PRO A 88 -1.23 3.70 12.15
CA PRO A 88 -0.96 2.74 13.20
C PRO A 88 -1.00 3.43 14.57
N ASP A 89 -1.42 2.70 15.58
CA ASP A 89 -1.22 3.08 16.98
C ASP A 89 0.26 2.90 17.39
N GLU A 90 0.61 3.39 18.59
CA GLU A 90 1.97 3.29 19.11
C GLU A 90 2.42 1.82 19.18
N GLY A 91 3.56 1.51 18.55
CA GLY A 91 4.15 0.18 18.54
C GLY A 91 3.47 -0.84 17.61
N GLU A 92 2.34 -0.50 16.99
CA GLU A 92 1.58 -1.40 16.10
C GLU A 92 2.29 -1.61 14.76
N TRP A 93 2.95 -0.58 14.24
CA TRP A 93 3.57 -0.67 12.93
C TRP A 93 4.78 -1.62 12.95
N LYS A 94 4.67 -2.75 12.24
CA LYS A 94 5.73 -3.76 12.08
C LYS A 94 6.28 -3.85 10.64
N GLY A 95 5.94 -2.89 9.79
CA GLY A 95 6.33 -2.90 8.39
C GLY A 95 7.84 -2.80 8.19
N ARG A 96 8.28 -3.20 7.00
CA ARG A 96 9.61 -2.91 6.49
C ARG A 96 9.42 -2.16 5.17
N PHE A 97 9.86 -0.92 5.12
CA PHE A 97 10.03 -0.20 3.86
C PHE A 97 11.50 0.13 3.73
N VAL A 98 12.15 -0.47 2.74
CA VAL A 98 13.52 -0.11 2.36
C VAL A 98 13.39 0.81 1.15
N PRO A 99 13.86 2.06 1.20
CA PRO A 99 13.95 2.89 -0.01
C PRO A 99 14.94 2.23 -0.99
N ARG A 100 14.61 2.29 -2.28
CA ARG A 100 15.44 1.71 -3.36
C ARG A 100 16.75 2.46 -3.52
#